data_AF-A0A7X2M031-F1
#
_entry.id   AF-A0A7X2M031-F1
#
_cell.length_a   1.000
_cell.length_b   1.000
_cell.length_c   1.000
_cell.angle_alpha   90.00
_cell.angle_beta   90.00
_cell.angle_gamma   90.00
#
_symmetry.space_group_name_H-M   'P 1'
#
loop_
_entity.id
_entity.type
_entity.pdbx_description
1 polymer ?
#
loop_
_entity_poly.entity_id
_entity_poly.type
_entity_poly.pdbx_seq_one_letter_code
_entity_poly.pdbx_strand_id
1 'polypeptide(L)'
;MEITLIILLVIGIILMAASFFQRDKGRDIEQELDHLQLSSMQEIYKLKKKMRILEEELLQNDLGSQNSLSKELDGQIVRHILNKYKNGMNIEAISRAENVSPEEVRQIIQQNERMLV
;
A
#
# COMPACT_ATOMS: atom_id res chain seq x y z
N MET A 1 -49.98 40.48 48.00
CA MET A 1 -49.12 39.50 48.69
C MET A 1 -49.46 38.07 48.25
N GLU A 2 -50.70 37.62 48.38
CA GLU A 2 -51.10 36.24 48.01
C GLU A 2 -50.99 35.93 46.51
N ILE A 3 -51.44 36.83 45.63
CA ILE A 3 -51.36 36.65 44.17
C ILE A 3 -49.90 36.55 43.69
N THR A 4 -48.99 37.28 44.31
CA THR A 4 -47.55 37.25 44.00
C THR A 4 -46.95 35.88 44.29
N LEU A 5 -47.36 35.23 45.38
CA LEU A 5 -46.94 33.86 45.71
C LEU A 5 -47.47 32.84 44.72
N ILE A 6 -48.72 32.99 44.26
CA ILE A 6 -49.33 32.09 43.27
C ILE A 6 -48.60 32.20 41.93
N ILE A 7 -48.30 33.41 41.46
CA ILE A 7 -47.56 33.61 40.20
C ILE A 7 -46.16 33.02 40.28
N LEU A 8 -45.46 33.22 41.40
CA LEU A 8 -44.12 32.66 41.62
C LEU A 8 -44.14 31.12 41.62
N LEU A 9 -45.17 30.53 42.22
CA LEU A 9 -45.37 29.08 42.23
C LEU A 9 -45.61 28.53 40.81
N VAL A 10 -46.46 29.19 40.03
CA VAL A 10 -46.74 28.80 38.64
C VAL A 10 -45.49 28.92 37.77
N ILE A 11 -44.72 30.01 37.91
CA ILE A 11 -43.44 30.18 37.20
C ILE A 11 -42.44 29.07 37.59
N GLY A 12 -42.39 28.70 38.88
CA GLY A 12 -41.56 27.59 39.34
C GLY A 12 -41.92 26.25 38.70
N ILE A 13 -43.22 25.95 38.59
CA ILE A 13 -43.72 24.74 37.91
C ILE A 13 -43.35 24.77 36.43
N ILE A 14 -43.51 25.91 35.76
CA ILE A 14 -43.17 26.08 34.34
C ILE A 14 -41.66 25.89 34.10
N LEU A 15 -40.81 26.49 34.94
CA LEU A 15 -39.35 26.34 34.86
C LEU A 15 -38.92 24.90 35.14
N MET A 16 -39.57 24.22 36.09
CA MET A 16 -39.32 22.82 36.39
C MET A 16 -39.67 21.93 35.19
N ALA A 17 -40.84 22.15 34.57
CA ALA A 17 -41.23 21.45 33.35
C ALA A 17 -40.28 21.73 32.17
N ALA A 18 -39.84 22.98 32.00
CA ALA A 18 -38.88 23.37 30.97
C ALA A 18 -37.48 22.74 31.17
N SER A 19 -37.06 22.55 32.43
CA SER A 19 -35.76 21.94 32.76
C SER A 19 -35.66 20.48 32.30
N PHE A 20 -36.76 19.74 32.38
CA PHE A 20 -36.81 18.36 31.86
C PHE A 20 -36.59 18.31 30.35
N PHE A 21 -37.08 19.30 29.59
CA PHE A 21 -36.95 19.32 28.13
C PHE A 21 -35.52 19.63 27.64
N GLN A 22 -34.71 20.29 28.47
CA GLN A 22 -33.35 20.70 28.12
C GLN A 22 -32.30 19.62 28.45
N ARG A 23 -32.54 18.81 29.48
CA ARG A 23 -31.64 17.72 29.90
C ARG A 23 -31.64 16.53 28.94
N ASP A 24 -32.75 16.27 28.24
CA ASP A 24 -32.87 15.13 27.33
C ASP A 24 -32.06 15.35 26.05
N LYS A 25 -32.21 16.54 25.43
CA LYS A 25 -31.58 16.83 24.13
C LYS A 25 -30.06 16.94 24.17
N GLY A 26 -29.48 17.38 25.29
CA GLY A 26 -28.02 17.56 25.40
C GLY A 26 -27.25 16.25 25.52
N ARG A 27 -27.84 15.22 26.14
CA ARG A 27 -27.15 13.96 26.48
C ARG A 27 -27.11 12.99 25.31
N ASP A 28 -28.14 12.97 24.47
CA ASP A 28 -28.19 12.11 23.29
C ASP A 28 -27.18 12.57 22.21
N ILE A 29 -27.02 13.88 22.04
CA ILE A 29 -26.08 14.47 21.07
C ILE A 29 -24.62 14.18 21.47
N GLU A 30 -24.30 14.21 22.77
CA GLU A 30 -22.96 13.89 23.29
C GLU A 30 -22.60 12.41 23.06
N GLN A 31 -23.56 11.50 23.31
CA GLN A 31 -23.36 10.06 23.10
C GLN A 31 -23.20 9.70 21.61
N GLU A 32 -23.94 10.36 20.72
CA GLU A 32 -23.83 10.13 19.28
C GLU A 32 -22.49 10.65 18.73
N LEU A 33 -21.97 11.75 19.27
CA LEU A 33 -20.63 12.27 18.97
C LEU A 33 -19.52 11.31 19.45
N ASP A 34 -19.60 10.80 20.68
CA ASP A 34 -18.61 9.86 21.22
C ASP A 34 -18.55 8.58 20.39
N HIS A 35 -19.71 8.06 19.96
CA HIS A 35 -19.78 6.89 19.10
C HIS A 35 -19.21 7.16 17.69
N LEU A 36 -19.50 8.32 17.09
CA LEU A 36 -18.94 8.71 15.80
C LEU A 36 -17.41 8.86 15.85
N GLN A 37 -16.89 9.47 16.91
CA GLN A 37 -15.45 9.67 17.10
C GLN A 37 -14.73 8.34 17.29
N LEU A 38 -15.29 7.43 18.10
CA LEU A 38 -14.71 6.12 18.34
C LEU A 38 -14.69 5.28 17.06
N SER A 39 -15.78 5.27 16.30
CA SER A 39 -15.89 4.54 15.04
C SER A 39 -14.93 5.09 13.98
N SER A 40 -14.88 6.42 13.82
CA SER A 40 -13.96 7.09 12.89
C SER A 40 -12.50 6.78 13.20
N MET A 41 -12.12 6.76 14.48
CA MET A 41 -10.75 6.42 14.87
C MET A 41 -10.42 4.97 14.53
N GLN A 42 -11.34 4.02 14.78
CA GLN A 42 -11.15 2.62 14.40
C GLN A 42 -11.01 2.44 12.89
N GLU A 43 -11.79 3.16 12.09
CA GLU A 43 -11.68 3.14 10.63
C GLU A 43 -10.34 3.68 10.14
N ILE A 44 -9.88 4.82 10.69
CA ILE A 44 -8.56 5.38 10.38
C ILE A 44 -7.44 4.39 10.71
N TYR A 45 -7.51 3.71 11.86
CA TYR A 45 -6.54 2.68 12.23
C TYR A 45 -6.51 1.52 11.24
N LYS A 46 -7.68 1.03 10.82
CA LYS A 46 -7.80 -0.03 9.80
C LYS A 46 -7.21 0.43 8.46
N LEU A 47 -7.47 1.67 8.05
CA LEU A 47 -6.94 2.25 6.82
C LEU A 47 -5.41 2.38 6.86
N LYS A 48 -4.86 2.90 7.96
CA LYS A 48 -3.41 2.99 8.19
C LYS A 48 -2.73 1.62 8.11
N LYS A 49 -3.34 0.59 8.68
CA LYS A 49 -2.80 -0.78 8.62
C LYS A 49 -2.77 -1.32 7.18
N LYS A 50 -3.84 -1.10 6.41
CA LYS A 50 -3.88 -1.51 5.00
C LYS A 50 -2.82 -0.78 4.17
N MET A 51 -2.68 0.54 4.35
CA MET A 51 -1.63 1.33 3.69
C MET A 51 -0.23 0.81 4.01
N ARG A 52 0.06 0.54 5.29
CA ARG A 52 1.37 0.02 5.71
C ARG A 52 1.72 -1.32 5.05
N ILE A 53 0.74 -2.23 4.95
CA ILE A 53 0.94 -3.52 4.26
C ILE A 53 1.26 -3.28 2.78
N LEU A 54 0.49 -2.40 2.12
CA LEU A 54 0.74 -2.03 0.73
C LEU A 54 2.13 -1.40 0.54
N GLU A 55 2.58 -0.55 1.46
CA GLU A 55 3.94 0.00 1.43
C GLU A 55 5.00 -1.10 1.56
N GLU A 56 4.85 -2.01 2.54
CA GLU A 56 5.77 -3.14 2.72
C GLU A 56 5.82 -4.06 1.48
N GLU A 57 4.67 -4.32 0.85
CA GLU A 57 4.58 -5.09 -0.41
C GLU A 57 5.20 -4.33 -1.59
N LEU A 58 4.98 -3.01 -1.70
CA LEU A 58 5.56 -2.19 -2.78
C LEU A 58 7.08 -2.14 -2.68
N LEU A 59 7.64 -1.91 -1.48
CA LEU A 59 9.08 -1.95 -1.25
C LEU A 59 9.68 -3.31 -1.63
N GLN A 60 8.96 -4.41 -1.36
CA GLN A 60 9.41 -5.75 -1.71
C GLN A 60 9.30 -6.03 -3.22
N ASN A 61 8.27 -5.50 -3.88
CA ASN A 61 8.08 -5.61 -5.32
C ASN A 61 9.09 -4.78 -6.12
N ASP A 62 9.50 -3.59 -5.69
CA ASP A 62 10.54 -2.82 -6.37
C ASP A 62 11.89 -3.58 -6.35
N LEU A 63 12.23 -4.19 -5.22
CA LEU A 63 13.44 -5.02 -5.09
C LEU A 63 13.35 -6.33 -5.89
N GLY A 64 12.16 -6.93 -5.98
CA GLY A 64 11.92 -8.13 -6.79
C GLY A 64 11.84 -7.88 -8.30
N SER A 65 11.24 -6.76 -8.71
CA SER A 65 10.99 -6.39 -10.10
C SER A 65 12.29 -6.02 -10.82
N GLN A 66 13.18 -5.24 -10.19
CA GLN A 66 14.48 -4.91 -10.79
C GLN A 66 15.36 -6.16 -11.00
N ASN A 67 15.27 -7.15 -10.10
CA ASN A 67 16.04 -8.40 -10.20
C ASN A 67 15.44 -9.39 -11.22
N SER A 68 14.14 -9.25 -11.53
CA SER A 68 13.44 -10.09 -12.51
C SER A 68 13.67 -9.58 -13.94
N LEU A 69 13.56 -8.27 -14.15
CA LEU A 69 13.77 -7.62 -15.46
C LEU A 69 15.21 -7.75 -15.94
N SER A 70 16.19 -7.52 -15.06
CA SER A 70 17.61 -7.70 -15.40
C SER A 70 17.94 -9.16 -15.72
N LYS A 71 17.41 -10.11 -14.95
CA LYS A 71 17.63 -11.55 -15.20
C LYS A 71 16.96 -12.07 -16.47
N GLU A 72 15.82 -11.52 -16.86
CA GLU A 72 15.14 -11.88 -18.12
C GLU A 72 15.86 -11.29 -19.33
N LEU A 73 16.35 -10.05 -19.23
CA LEU A 73 17.22 -9.43 -20.24
C LEU A 73 18.53 -10.20 -20.41
N ASP A 74 19.20 -10.58 -19.31
CA ASP A 74 20.42 -11.39 -19.32
C ASP A 74 20.17 -12.77 -19.94
N GLY A 75 19.05 -13.42 -19.60
CA GLY A 75 18.67 -14.71 -20.16
C GLY A 75 18.43 -14.67 -21.67
N GLN A 76 17.89 -13.57 -22.20
CA GLN A 76 17.68 -13.38 -23.62
C GLN A 76 19.02 -13.22 -24.36
N ILE A 77 19.93 -12.38 -23.83
CA ILE A 77 21.27 -12.15 -24.40
C ILE A 77 22.06 -13.46 -24.45
N VAL A 78 22.03 -14.26 -23.38
CA VAL A 78 22.68 -15.58 -23.33
C VAL A 78 22.18 -16.50 -24.45
N ARG A 79 20.86 -16.55 -24.70
CA ARG A 79 20.29 -17.37 -25.79
C ARG A 79 20.75 -16.90 -27.17
N HIS A 80 20.83 -15.58 -27.40
CA HIS A 80 21.31 -15.01 -28.67
C HIS A 80 22.79 -15.37 -28.93
N ILE A 81 23.64 -15.27 -27.90
CA ILE A 81 25.06 -15.64 -27.96
C ILE A 81 25.22 -17.13 -28.33
N LEU A 82 24.50 -18.02 -27.65
CA LEU A 82 24.59 -19.47 -27.89
C LEU A 82 24.12 -19.84 -29.30
N ASN A 83 23.02 -19.27 -29.79
CA ASN A 83 22.53 -19.53 -31.14
C ASN A 83 23.53 -19.06 -32.22
N LYS A 84 24.12 -17.87 -32.04
CA LYS A 84 25.16 -17.37 -32.97
C LYS A 84 26.39 -18.27 -32.97
N TYR A 85 26.79 -18.78 -31.81
CA TYR A 85 27.90 -19.73 -31.69
C TYR A 85 27.59 -21.08 -32.34
N LYS A 86 26.39 -21.65 -32.13
CA LYS A 86 25.93 -22.88 -32.82
C LYS A 86 25.92 -22.74 -34.34
N ASN A 87 25.66 -21.54 -34.85
CA ASN A 87 25.70 -21.24 -36.28
C ASN A 87 27.13 -21.08 -36.85
N GLY A 88 28.17 -21.36 -36.06
CA GLY A 88 29.57 -21.31 -36.48
C GLY A 88 30.19 -19.91 -36.50
N MET A 89 29.56 -18.94 -35.83
CA MET A 89 30.07 -17.56 -35.77
C MET A 89 31.25 -17.44 -34.79
N ASN A 90 32.30 -16.71 -35.17
CA ASN A 90 33.47 -16.51 -34.32
C ASN A 90 33.15 -15.66 -33.08
N ILE A 91 33.82 -15.94 -31.95
CA ILE A 91 33.65 -15.28 -30.64
C ILE A 91 33.79 -13.75 -30.78
N GLU A 92 34.77 -13.29 -31.56
CA GLU A 92 35.02 -11.87 -31.85
C GLU A 92 33.87 -11.19 -32.63
N ALA A 93 33.14 -11.95 -33.45
CA ALA A 93 31.99 -11.44 -34.19
C ALA A 93 30.74 -11.38 -33.30
N ILE A 94 30.57 -12.36 -32.41
CA ILE A 94 29.47 -12.40 -31.44
C ILE A 94 29.62 -11.26 -30.42
N SER A 95 30.83 -11.04 -29.91
CA SER A 95 31.15 -9.93 -29.01
C SER A 95 30.72 -8.57 -29.59
N ARG A 96 31.08 -8.31 -30.85
CA ARG A 96 30.69 -7.07 -31.54
C ARG A 96 29.19 -6.98 -31.82
N ALA A 97 28.53 -8.10 -32.07
CA ALA A 97 27.12 -8.11 -32.43
C ALA A 97 26.18 -8.02 -31.22
N GLU A 98 26.60 -8.51 -30.06
CA GLU A 98 25.82 -8.47 -28.80
C GLU A 98 26.30 -7.36 -27.85
N ASN A 99 27.34 -6.61 -28.21
CA ASN A 99 27.97 -5.58 -27.37
C ASN A 99 28.48 -6.13 -26.02
N VAL A 100 28.93 -7.39 -26.01
CA VAL A 100 29.42 -8.12 -24.84
C VAL A 100 30.93 -8.37 -25.00
N SER A 101 31.70 -8.41 -23.91
CA SER A 101 33.15 -8.62 -24.01
C SER A 101 33.51 -10.02 -24.54
N PRO A 102 34.62 -10.20 -25.26
CA PRO A 102 35.01 -11.52 -25.79
C PRO A 102 35.31 -12.56 -24.69
N GLU A 103 35.74 -12.10 -23.52
CA GLU A 103 35.91 -12.90 -22.29
C GLU A 103 34.57 -13.44 -21.79
N GLU A 104 33.56 -12.59 -21.73
CA GLU A 104 32.22 -12.91 -21.23
C GLU A 104 31.46 -13.82 -22.20
N VAL A 105 31.64 -13.64 -23.51
CA VAL A 105 31.14 -14.59 -24.52
C VAL A 105 31.74 -15.99 -24.31
N ARG A 106 33.05 -16.10 -24.02
CA ARG A 106 33.70 -17.40 -23.71
C ARG A 106 33.14 -18.02 -22.44
N GLN A 107 32.98 -17.24 -21.38
CA GLN A 107 32.42 -17.72 -20.12
C GLN A 107 30.98 -18.21 -20.30
N ILE A 108 30.15 -17.48 -21.03
CA ILE A 108 28.75 -17.87 -21.31
C ILE A 108 28.69 -19.19 -22.09
N ILE A 109 29.54 -19.36 -23.12
CA ILE A 109 29.59 -20.60 -23.90
C ILE A 109 30.05 -21.78 -23.03
N GLN A 110 31.10 -21.58 -22.23
CA GLN A 110 31.67 -22.61 -21.35
C GLN A 110 30.70 -23.01 -20.22
N GLN A 111 30.02 -22.04 -19.62
CA GLN A 111 29.06 -22.29 -18.55
C GLN A 111 27.78 -22.98 -19.06
N ASN A 112 27.41 -22.75 -20.32
CA ASN A 112 26.21 -23.30 -20.94
C ASN A 112 26.51 -24.41 -21.96
N GLU A 113 27.68 -25.04 -21.88
CA GLU A 113 28.12 -26.11 -22.78
C GLU A 113 27.12 -27.29 -22.86
N ARG A 114 26.36 -27.52 -21.79
CA ARG A 114 25.26 -28.51 -21.72
C ARG A 114 24.07 -28.24 -22.65
N MET A 115 23.94 -27.01 -23.18
CA MET A 115 22.87 -26.60 -24.11
C MET A 115 23.30 -26.71 -25.59
N LEU A 116 24.58 -27.04 -25.82
CA LEU A 116 25.19 -27.18 -27.15
C LEU A 116 25.25 -28.64 -27.63
N VAL A 117 25.10 -29.62 -26.71
CA VAL A 117 24.92 -31.06 -26.98
C VAL A 117 23.47 -31.37 -27.29
#